data_AF-A0A0Q9I4N3-F1
#
_entry.id   AF-A0A0Q9I4N3-F1
#
_cell.length_a   1.000
_cell.length_b   1.000
_cell.length_c   1.000
_cell.angle_alpha   90.00
_cell.angle_beta   90.00
_cell.angle_gamma   90.00
#
_symmetry.space_group_name_H-M   'P 1'
#
loop_
_entity.id
_entity.type
_entity.pdbx_description
1 polymer ?
#
loop_
_entity_poly.entity_id
_entity_poly.type
_entity_poly.pdbx_seq_one_letter_code
_entity_poly.pdbx_strand_id
1 'polypeptide(L)'
;MLRNAILASASLLLLAALPVTPAAALTMKECSAKYQDAKKANTLKGQKWNDFRKAQCGDDDAADDEAAAAVTEPATPAAPAAKPAGRAKAAVFPRAVSQKYSDQSAGKARLKTCADQYNANKTANANGELKWIQKGGGYWSQCNTRLKS
;
A
#
# COMPACT_ATOMS: atom_id res chain seq x y z
N MET A 1 -5.70 30.60 -62.52
CA MET A 1 -5.76 31.96 -63.09
C MET A 1 -7.23 32.29 -63.22
N LEU A 2 -7.91 33.24 -62.56
CA LEU A 2 -7.68 34.58 -61.99
C LEU A 2 -8.75 34.73 -60.86
N ARG A 3 -8.45 35.15 -59.61
CA ARG A 3 -8.20 36.50 -59.05
C ARG A 3 -9.45 37.23 -58.50
N ASN A 4 -9.33 37.62 -57.22
CA ASN A 4 -9.96 38.74 -56.47
C ASN A 4 -11.35 38.44 -55.84
N ALA A 5 -11.71 38.82 -54.60
CA ALA A 5 -11.28 39.97 -53.78
C ALA A 5 -11.49 39.74 -52.26
N ILE A 6 -10.87 40.64 -51.50
CA ILE A 6 -10.76 40.80 -50.04
C ILE A 6 -12.11 41.07 -49.35
N LEU A 7 -12.37 40.40 -48.23
CA LEU A 7 -13.14 40.94 -47.10
C LEU A 7 -12.45 40.56 -45.79
N ALA A 8 -12.00 41.58 -45.06
CA ALA A 8 -11.45 41.45 -43.72
C ALA A 8 -12.53 40.93 -42.75
N SER A 9 -12.22 39.85 -42.03
CA SER A 9 -12.98 39.44 -40.84
C SER A 9 -11.97 39.33 -39.69
N ALA A 10 -11.96 40.37 -38.87
CA ALA A 10 -11.33 40.33 -37.55
C ALA A 10 -12.14 39.38 -36.67
N SER A 11 -11.82 38.08 -36.73
CA SER A 11 -12.29 37.13 -35.73
C SER A 11 -11.24 37.04 -34.63
N LEU A 12 -11.49 37.83 -33.59
CA LEU A 12 -10.90 37.71 -32.26
C LEU A 12 -11.19 36.28 -31.75
N LEU A 13 -10.32 35.32 -32.09
CA LEU A 13 -10.38 33.98 -31.52
C LEU A 13 -9.79 34.06 -30.11
N LEU A 14 -10.74 34.22 -29.19
CA LEU A 14 -10.67 34.01 -27.76
C LEU A 14 -9.55 33.03 -27.38
N LEU A 15 -8.71 33.50 -26.45
CA LEU A 15 -7.78 32.71 -25.65
C LEU A 15 -8.54 31.56 -24.96
N ALA A 16 -8.65 30.41 -25.61
CA ALA A 16 -8.94 29.17 -24.91
C ALA A 16 -7.62 28.71 -24.30
N ALA A 17 -7.37 29.18 -23.08
CA ALA A 17 -6.39 28.58 -22.20
C ALA A 17 -6.66 27.07 -22.14
N LEU A 18 -5.81 26.29 -22.80
CA LEU A 18 -5.64 24.89 -22.45
C LEU A 18 -5.29 24.88 -20.96
N PRO A 19 -5.93 24.09 -20.10
CA PRO A 19 -5.34 23.77 -18.83
C PRO A 19 -4.05 23.03 -19.16
N VAL A 20 -2.92 23.72 -19.07
CA VAL A 20 -1.63 23.11 -18.82
C VAL A 20 -1.86 22.34 -17.52
N THR A 21 -2.18 21.06 -17.64
CA THR A 21 -2.08 20.15 -16.51
C THR A 21 -0.64 20.25 -16.05
N PRO A 22 -0.36 20.59 -14.78
CA PRO A 22 1.01 20.59 -14.33
C PRO A 22 1.56 19.18 -14.58
N ALA A 23 2.70 19.10 -15.27
CA ALA A 23 3.57 17.94 -15.25
C ALA A 23 4.25 17.84 -13.85
N ALA A 24 3.44 17.93 -12.79
CA ALA A 24 3.82 17.59 -11.44
C ALA A 24 3.72 16.07 -11.35
N ALA A 25 4.74 15.37 -10.84
CA ALA A 25 4.55 13.95 -10.62
C ALA A 25 3.34 13.77 -9.69
N LEU A 26 2.56 12.74 -10.01
CA LEU A 26 1.34 12.41 -9.28
C LEU A 26 1.64 12.43 -7.79
N THR A 27 0.84 13.18 -7.04
CA THR A 27 0.93 13.10 -5.58
C THR A 27 0.76 11.65 -5.15
N MET A 28 1.34 11.24 -4.03
CA MET A 28 1.26 9.85 -3.56
C MET A 28 -0.20 9.32 -3.48
N LYS A 29 -1.16 10.22 -3.24
CA LYS A 29 -2.60 9.93 -3.26
C LYS A 29 -3.08 9.57 -4.66
N GLU A 30 -2.75 10.38 -5.66
CA GLU A 30 -3.12 10.16 -7.06
C GLU A 30 -2.41 8.94 -7.66
N CYS A 31 -1.15 8.70 -7.26
CA CYS A 31 -0.42 7.49 -7.64
C CYS A 31 -1.13 6.22 -7.17
N SER A 32 -1.66 6.23 -5.93
CA SER A 32 -2.40 5.09 -5.39
C SER A 32 -3.70 4.81 -6.15
N ALA A 33 -4.42 5.86 -6.57
CA ALA A 33 -5.62 5.72 -7.38
C ALA A 33 -5.28 5.12 -8.76
N LYS A 34 -4.23 5.62 -9.41
CA LYS A 34 -3.77 5.12 -10.72
C LYS A 34 -3.37 3.64 -10.68
N TYR A 35 -2.72 3.18 -9.60
CA TYR A 35 -2.41 1.77 -9.42
C TYR A 35 -3.66 0.91 -9.21
N GLN A 36 -4.65 1.40 -8.47
CA GLN A 36 -5.91 0.65 -8.29
C GLN A 36 -6.69 0.54 -9.59
N ASP A 37 -6.68 1.58 -10.42
CA ASP A 37 -7.36 1.54 -11.70
C ASP A 37 -6.62 0.66 -12.70
N ALA A 38 -5.28 0.70 -12.74
CA ALA A 38 -4.48 -0.25 -13.52
C ALA A 38 -4.69 -1.70 -13.05
N LYS A 39 -4.90 -1.92 -11.75
CA LYS A 39 -5.22 -3.23 -11.18
C LYS A 39 -6.60 -3.72 -11.61
N LYS A 40 -7.62 -2.85 -11.58
CA LYS A 40 -8.99 -3.16 -12.04
C LYS A 40 -9.02 -3.44 -13.54
N ALA A 41 -8.29 -2.64 -14.32
CA ALA A 41 -8.16 -2.81 -15.76
C ALA A 41 -7.25 -3.99 -16.16
N ASN A 42 -6.63 -4.67 -15.19
CA ASN A 42 -5.66 -5.75 -15.40
C ASN A 42 -4.48 -5.34 -16.32
N THR A 43 -4.12 -4.06 -16.30
CA THR A 43 -3.05 -3.48 -17.10
C THR A 43 -1.72 -3.41 -16.35
N LEU A 44 -1.68 -3.89 -15.10
CA LEU A 44 -0.44 -3.91 -14.30
C LEU A 44 0.66 -4.78 -14.91
N LYS A 45 0.37 -5.69 -15.84
CA LYS A 45 1.37 -6.58 -16.48
C LYS A 45 2.30 -7.27 -15.45
N GLY A 46 1.78 -7.56 -14.26
CA GLY A 46 2.54 -8.15 -13.15
C GLY A 46 3.36 -7.18 -12.29
N GLN A 47 3.41 -5.87 -12.64
CA GLN A 47 4.08 -4.85 -11.84
C GLN A 47 3.45 -4.75 -10.44
N LYS A 48 4.31 -4.81 -9.43
CA LYS A 48 3.90 -4.65 -8.03
C LYS A 48 3.93 -3.15 -7.69
N TRP A 49 3.16 -2.76 -6.67
CA TRP A 49 3.01 -1.36 -6.25
C TRP A 49 4.33 -0.58 -6.19
N ASN A 50 5.40 -1.18 -5.65
CA ASN A 50 6.69 -0.50 -5.53
C ASN A 50 7.32 -0.18 -6.90
N ASP A 51 7.19 -1.09 -7.87
CA ASP A 51 7.71 -0.93 -9.23
C ASP A 51 6.85 0.06 -10.01
N PHE A 52 5.52 -0.04 -9.89
CA PHE A 52 4.58 0.88 -10.51
C PHE A 52 4.77 2.31 -10.01
N ARG A 53 4.88 2.50 -8.69
CA ARG A 53 5.11 3.82 -8.10
C ARG A 53 6.43 4.43 -8.58
N LYS A 54 7.51 3.66 -8.61
CA LYS A 54 8.79 4.13 -9.14
C LYS A 54 8.71 4.50 -10.62
N ALA A 55 8.04 3.67 -11.43
CA ALA A 55 7.97 3.86 -12.88
C ALA A 55 6.93 4.91 -13.34
N GLN A 56 5.91 5.19 -12.53
CA GLN A 56 4.75 5.98 -12.94
C GLN A 56 4.45 7.17 -12.02
N CYS A 57 5.15 7.29 -10.89
CA CYS A 57 4.86 8.27 -9.85
C CYS A 57 6.12 8.80 -9.12
N GLY A 58 7.31 8.62 -9.69
CA GLY A 58 8.54 9.23 -9.15
C GLY A 58 8.71 10.64 -9.72
N ASP A 59 8.85 11.63 -8.84
CA ASP A 59 9.42 12.95 -9.12
C ASP A 59 10.92 12.85 -8.80
N ASP A 60 11.78 13.16 -9.76
CA ASP A 60 13.22 13.37 -9.53
C ASP A 60 13.47 14.85 -9.85
N ASP A 61 13.13 15.72 -8.89
CA ASP A 61 13.96 16.88 -8.57
C ASP A 61 13.60 17.45 -7.19
N ALA A 62 14.63 17.97 -6.54
CA ALA A 62 14.62 18.43 -5.17
C ALA A 62 14.09 19.87 -5.07
N ALA A 63 13.26 20.12 -4.06
CA ALA A 63 13.20 21.40 -3.37
C ALA A 63 12.94 21.09 -1.90
N ASP A 64 14.05 20.84 -1.20
CA ASP A 64 14.19 20.91 0.25
C ASP A 64 14.32 22.39 0.63
N ASP A 65 13.38 22.89 1.42
CA ASP A 65 13.44 24.09 2.28
C ASP A 65 12.01 24.22 2.86
N GLU A 66 11.70 24.17 4.15
CA GLU A 66 12.47 24.10 5.38
C GLU A 66 11.66 23.26 6.39
N ALA A 67 12.31 22.35 7.10
CA ALA A 67 11.85 21.95 8.43
C ALA A 67 13.06 21.52 9.27
N ALA A 68 13.97 22.46 9.50
CA ALA A 68 14.86 22.40 10.65
C ALA A 68 14.02 22.62 11.92
N ALA A 69 13.45 21.55 12.44
CA ALA A 69 13.10 21.44 13.84
C ALA A 69 13.71 20.14 14.35
N ALA A 70 14.79 20.30 15.10
CA ALA A 70 15.50 19.24 15.79
C ALA A 70 14.52 18.26 16.45
N VAL A 71 14.52 17.01 15.98
CA VAL A 71 14.04 15.89 16.78
C VAL A 71 15.28 15.26 17.39
N THR A 72 15.58 15.73 18.59
CA THR A 72 16.31 14.95 19.58
C THR A 72 15.83 13.51 19.54
N GLU A 73 16.76 12.61 19.30
CA GLU A 73 16.62 11.18 19.55
C GLU A 73 15.99 10.97 20.93
N PRO A 74 14.76 10.41 21.04
CA PRO A 74 14.39 9.79 22.28
C PRO A 74 15.12 8.45 22.30
N ALA A 75 16.09 8.37 23.21
CA ALA A 75 16.64 7.12 23.69
C ALA A 75 15.53 6.07 23.78
N THR A 76 15.81 4.90 23.21
CA THR A 76 15.01 3.68 23.34
C THR A 76 14.51 3.54 24.79
N PRO A 77 13.19 3.58 25.05
CA PRO A 77 12.69 2.97 26.26
C PRO A 77 12.93 1.48 26.06
N ALA A 78 13.82 0.90 26.87
CA ALA A 78 13.88 -0.53 27.07
C ALA A 78 12.43 -1.02 27.22
N ALA A 79 12.00 -1.89 26.31
CA ALA A 79 10.67 -2.48 26.35
C ALA A 79 10.45 -3.01 27.77
N PRO A 80 9.36 -2.65 28.47
CA PRO A 80 9.05 -3.32 29.71
C PRO A 80 8.94 -4.80 29.37
N ALA A 81 9.81 -5.62 29.97
CA ALA A 81 9.68 -7.06 29.95
C ALA A 81 8.22 -7.35 30.31
N ALA A 82 7.50 -7.94 29.35
CA ALA A 82 6.10 -8.27 29.56
C ALA A 82 6.00 -9.12 30.82
N LYS A 83 5.36 -8.58 31.86
CA LYS A 83 4.93 -9.38 33.01
C LYS A 83 4.22 -10.63 32.48
N PRO A 84 4.44 -11.82 33.07
CA PRO A 84 3.85 -13.05 32.56
C PRO A 84 2.34 -12.89 32.57
N ALA A 85 1.76 -12.77 31.37
CA ALA A 85 0.32 -12.83 31.23
C ALA A 85 -0.13 -14.16 31.83
N GLY A 86 -1.08 -14.10 32.76
CA GLY A 86 -1.77 -15.27 33.27
C GLY A 86 -2.17 -16.17 32.10
N ARG A 87 -2.09 -17.49 32.32
CA ARG A 87 -2.14 -18.56 31.31
C ARG A 87 -3.39 -18.51 30.40
N ALA A 88 -3.46 -17.54 29.49
CA ALA A 88 -4.22 -17.66 28.27
C ALA A 88 -3.57 -18.81 27.49
N LYS A 89 -4.40 -19.76 27.02
CA LYS A 89 -3.90 -20.85 26.17
C LYS A 89 -3.15 -20.23 25.01
N ALA A 90 -1.93 -20.69 24.74
CA ALA A 90 -1.15 -20.20 23.61
C ALA A 90 -1.95 -20.40 22.31
N ALA A 91 -2.02 -19.35 21.49
CA ALA A 91 -2.68 -19.43 20.20
C ALA A 91 -1.95 -20.45 19.30
N VAL A 92 -2.71 -21.31 18.63
CA VAL A 92 -2.17 -22.29 17.68
C VAL A 92 -1.93 -21.58 16.35
N PHE A 93 -0.69 -21.59 15.87
CA PHE A 93 -0.29 -20.97 14.61
C PHE A 93 0.14 -22.03 13.58
N PRO A 94 -0.01 -21.77 12.27
CA PRO A 94 0.56 -22.64 11.26
C PRO A 94 2.09 -22.56 11.32
N ARG A 95 2.76 -23.68 11.04
CA ARG A 95 4.24 -23.76 11.04
C ARG A 95 4.86 -23.30 9.74
N ALA A 96 4.12 -23.37 8.63
CA ALA A 96 4.56 -22.97 7.31
C ALA A 96 3.38 -22.41 6.51
N VAL A 97 3.68 -21.69 5.44
CA VAL A 97 2.69 -21.30 4.44
C VAL A 97 2.13 -22.56 3.79
N SER A 98 0.80 -22.65 3.70
CA SER A 98 0.15 -23.82 3.10
C SER A 98 0.50 -23.94 1.62
N GLN A 99 0.87 -25.15 1.20
CA GLN A 99 1.19 -25.46 -0.20
C GLN A 99 -0.01 -25.24 -1.14
N LYS A 100 -1.24 -25.28 -0.61
CA LYS A 100 -2.47 -24.89 -1.33
C LYS A 100 -2.40 -23.46 -1.91
N TYR A 101 -1.52 -22.62 -1.37
CA TYR A 101 -1.37 -21.22 -1.78
C TYR A 101 -0.01 -20.92 -2.42
N SER A 102 0.71 -21.95 -2.89
CA SER A 102 2.01 -21.82 -3.56
C SER A 102 2.00 -20.85 -4.74
N ASP A 103 0.89 -20.81 -5.48
CA ASP A 103 0.78 -20.04 -6.73
C ASP A 103 0.42 -18.56 -6.48
N GLN A 104 0.28 -18.17 -5.20
CA GLN A 104 -0.04 -16.81 -4.82
C GLN A 104 1.21 -16.08 -4.34
N SER A 105 1.19 -14.75 -4.40
CA SER A 105 2.26 -13.95 -3.82
C SER A 105 2.45 -14.29 -2.33
N ALA A 106 3.70 -14.29 -1.86
CA ALA A 106 4.05 -14.70 -0.48
C ALA A 106 3.18 -14.03 0.60
N GLY A 107 2.88 -12.73 0.45
CA GLY A 107 1.98 -12.01 1.37
C GLY A 107 0.55 -12.55 1.38
N LYS A 108 0.00 -12.88 0.21
CA LYS A 108 -1.36 -13.44 0.07
C LYS A 108 -1.41 -14.90 0.55
N ALA A 109 -0.35 -15.66 0.29
CA ALA A 109 -0.23 -17.03 0.76
C ALA A 109 -0.17 -17.11 2.29
N ARG A 110 0.61 -16.24 2.95
CA ARG A 110 0.60 -16.08 4.42
C ARG A 110 -0.78 -15.67 4.94
N LEU A 111 -1.41 -14.68 4.31
CA LEU A 111 -2.75 -14.20 4.70
C LEU A 111 -3.77 -15.32 4.74
N LYS A 112 -3.88 -16.07 3.64
CA LYS A 112 -4.84 -17.18 3.56
C LYS A 112 -4.49 -18.31 4.51
N THR A 113 -3.21 -18.67 4.64
CA THR A 113 -2.76 -19.69 5.60
C THR A 113 -3.15 -19.31 7.04
N CYS A 114 -2.89 -18.07 7.44
CA CYS A 114 -3.24 -17.58 8.77
C CYS A 114 -4.76 -17.51 8.96
N ALA A 115 -5.51 -17.08 7.94
CA ALA A 115 -6.97 -17.00 8.01
C ALA A 115 -7.61 -18.39 8.17
N ASP A 116 -7.12 -19.38 7.43
CA ASP A 116 -7.58 -20.77 7.54
C ASP A 116 -7.32 -21.32 8.94
N GLN A 117 -6.10 -21.15 9.46
CA GLN A 117 -5.79 -21.61 10.81
C GLN A 117 -6.63 -20.88 11.87
N TYR A 118 -6.81 -19.57 11.74
CA TYR A 118 -7.64 -18.78 12.67
C TYR A 118 -9.08 -19.30 12.71
N ASN A 119 -9.65 -19.65 11.54
CA ASN A 119 -10.99 -20.21 11.44
C ASN A 119 -11.05 -21.65 11.97
N ALA A 120 -10.08 -22.49 11.66
CA ALA A 120 -9.98 -23.84 12.23
C ALA A 120 -9.91 -23.80 13.76
N ASN A 121 -9.12 -22.87 14.30
CA ASN A 121 -8.98 -22.65 15.75
C ASN A 121 -10.28 -22.24 16.44
N LYS A 122 -11.26 -21.64 15.74
CA LYS A 122 -12.54 -21.25 16.36
C LYS A 122 -13.28 -22.45 16.93
N THR A 123 -13.21 -23.59 16.25
CA THR A 123 -13.87 -24.84 16.69
C THR A 123 -13.31 -25.37 18.01
N ALA A 124 -12.02 -25.17 18.24
CA ALA A 124 -11.31 -25.64 19.43
C ALA A 124 -10.98 -24.52 20.43
N ASN A 125 -11.49 -23.30 20.23
CA ASN A 125 -11.12 -22.10 20.99
C ASN A 125 -9.60 -21.90 21.12
N ALA A 126 -8.85 -22.22 20.05
CA ALA A 126 -7.40 -22.29 20.02
C ALA A 126 -6.72 -21.00 19.54
N ASN A 127 -7.47 -19.89 19.42
CA ASN A 127 -6.92 -18.58 19.03
C ASN A 127 -6.22 -17.85 20.18
N GLY A 128 -6.20 -18.43 21.40
CA GLY A 128 -5.53 -17.83 22.55
C GLY A 128 -6.06 -16.43 22.87
N GLU A 129 -7.38 -16.26 22.79
CA GLU A 129 -8.09 -14.98 23.00
C GLU A 129 -7.71 -13.86 22.01
N LEU A 130 -6.86 -14.14 21.02
CA LEU A 130 -6.51 -13.18 19.99
C LEU A 130 -7.67 -13.00 19.02
N LYS A 131 -8.10 -11.75 18.83
CA LYS A 131 -8.91 -11.38 17.65
C LYS A 131 -8.03 -11.41 16.40
N TRP A 132 -8.65 -11.61 15.24
CA TRP A 132 -7.97 -11.59 13.94
C TRP A 132 -7.05 -10.37 13.78
N ILE A 133 -7.60 -9.17 14.04
CA ILE A 133 -6.89 -7.88 14.12
C ILE A 133 -7.37 -7.16 15.37
N GLN A 134 -6.46 -6.57 16.13
CA GLN A 134 -6.76 -5.71 17.29
C GLN A 134 -5.61 -4.73 17.54
N LYS A 135 -5.89 -3.65 18.28
CA LYS A 135 -4.88 -2.69 18.73
C LYS A 135 -3.81 -3.42 19.54
N GLY A 136 -2.54 -3.20 19.22
CA GLY A 136 -1.42 -3.86 19.90
C GLY A 136 -1.05 -5.26 19.37
N GLY A 137 -1.69 -5.72 18.30
CA GLY A 137 -1.36 -7.00 17.65
C GLY A 137 -2.44 -8.05 17.90
N GLY A 138 -2.94 -8.61 16.79
CA GLY A 138 -3.88 -9.73 16.78
C GLY A 138 -3.26 -10.99 16.21
N TYR A 139 -4.11 -12.01 16.03
CA TYR A 139 -3.70 -13.31 15.50
C TYR A 139 -2.97 -13.19 14.17
N TRP A 140 -3.46 -12.36 13.23
CA TRP A 140 -2.81 -12.16 11.93
C TRP A 140 -1.39 -11.61 12.06
N SER A 141 -1.18 -10.62 12.92
CA SER A 141 0.13 -9.99 13.11
C SER A 141 1.14 -11.01 13.64
N GLN A 142 0.77 -11.79 14.66
CA GLN A 142 1.64 -12.82 15.23
C GLN A 142 1.89 -13.97 14.25
N CYS A 143 0.85 -14.44 13.55
CA CYS A 143 0.98 -15.49 12.54
C CYS A 143 1.89 -15.07 11.39
N ASN A 144 1.70 -13.85 10.85
CA ASN A 144 2.51 -13.33 9.77
C ASN A 144 3.98 -13.15 10.20
N THR A 145 4.24 -12.71 11.43
CA THR A 145 5.61 -12.65 11.96
C THR A 145 6.22 -14.05 12.02
N ARG A 146 5.52 -15.04 12.58
CA ARG A 146 6.00 -16.44 12.66
C ARG A 146 6.28 -17.08 11.31
N LEU A 147 5.51 -16.75 10.26
CA LEU A 147 5.70 -17.28 8.90
C LEU A 147 6.74 -16.50 8.08
N LYS A 148 7.34 -15.44 8.64
CA LYS A 148 8.44 -14.68 8.04
C LYS A 148 9.77 -14.91 8.76
N SER A 149 9.73 -15.32 10.03
CA SER A 149 10.86 -15.84 10.80
C SER A 149 11.32 -17.17 10.23
#